data_AF-A0A7C1UXP5-F1
#
_entry.id   AF-A0A7C1UXP5-F1
#
_cell.length_a   1.000
_cell.length_b   1.000
_cell.length_c   1.000
_cell.angle_alpha   90.00
_cell.angle_beta   90.00
_cell.angle_gamma   90.00
#
_symmetry.space_group_name_H-M   'P 1'
#
loop_
_entity.id
_entity.type
_entity.pdbx_description
1 polymer ?
#
loop_
_entity_poly.entity_id
_entity_poly.type
_entity_poly.pdbx_seq_one_letter_code
_entity_poly.pdbx_strand_id
1 'polypeptide(L)'
;MNRLFISDTAYMTGITITLEQLRKMIGVQVIHEKIACKVIEVLEDGPALVLISISEDHIQLDQYGNPLRKVPETFTVPVLSKDGNFIHPLYLALDLIDG
;
A
#
# COMPACT_ATOMS: atom_id res chain seq x y z
N MET A 1 -27.77 -29.94 34.36
CA MET A 1 -26.29 -30.04 34.35
C MET A 1 -25.80 -29.22 33.16
N ASN A 2 -25.42 -27.97 33.43
CA ASN A 2 -25.04 -27.00 32.41
C ASN A 2 -23.51 -26.96 32.28
N ARG A 3 -22.98 -27.20 31.08
CA ARG A 3 -21.67 -26.70 30.67
C ARG A 3 -21.86 -26.02 29.33
N LEU A 4 -22.21 -24.73 29.40
CA LEU A 4 -22.06 -23.80 28.29
C LEU A 4 -20.55 -23.68 28.05
N PHE A 5 -20.08 -24.21 26.92
CA PHE A 5 -18.78 -23.85 26.39
C PHE A 5 -18.87 -22.39 26.00
N ILE A 6 -18.41 -21.50 26.90
CA ILE A 6 -18.05 -20.16 26.51
C ILE A 6 -16.78 -20.35 25.67
N SER A 7 -16.96 -20.49 24.35
CA SER A 7 -15.89 -20.17 23.42
C SER A 7 -15.59 -18.70 23.67
N ASP A 8 -14.51 -18.46 24.39
CA ASP A 8 -13.88 -17.16 24.60
C ASP A 8 -13.36 -16.68 23.24
N THR A 9 -14.29 -16.38 22.33
CA THR A 9 -14.01 -15.62 21.13
C THR A 9 -13.94 -14.18 21.61
N ALA A 10 -12.86 -13.85 22.31
CA ALA A 10 -12.45 -12.48 22.48
C ALA A 10 -12.51 -11.86 21.09
N TYR A 11 -13.42 -10.92 20.93
CA TYR A 11 -13.58 -10.08 19.76
C TYR A 11 -12.24 -9.35 19.58
N MET A 12 -11.28 -9.97 18.90
CA MET A 12 -10.21 -9.24 18.24
C MET A 12 -10.93 -8.49 17.14
N THR A 13 -11.43 -7.31 17.48
CA THR A 13 -11.88 -6.27 16.55
C THR A 13 -10.65 -5.73 15.81
N GLY A 14 -9.85 -6.63 15.25
CA GLY A 14 -8.82 -6.30 14.28
C GLY A 14 -9.52 -5.95 12.99
N ILE A 15 -8.99 -4.97 12.29
CA ILE A 15 -9.47 -4.63 10.95
C ILE A 15 -9.22 -5.85 10.05
N THR A 16 -10.31 -6.50 9.61
CA THR A 16 -10.23 -7.64 8.69
C THR A 16 -10.05 -7.12 7.27
N ILE A 17 -8.82 -6.77 6.89
CA ILE A 17 -8.45 -6.53 5.49
C ILE A 17 -8.04 -7.88 4.89
N THR A 18 -8.79 -8.32 3.89
CA THR A 18 -8.46 -9.57 3.19
C THR A 18 -7.35 -9.35 2.17
N LEU A 19 -6.49 -10.35 1.98
CA LEU A 19 -5.45 -10.31 0.95
C LEU A 19 -6.05 -10.11 -0.45
N GLU A 20 -7.24 -10.65 -0.71
CA GLU A 20 -7.94 -10.46 -1.98
C GLU A 20 -8.29 -8.97 -2.24
N GLN A 21 -8.73 -8.24 -1.21
CA GLN A 21 -8.97 -6.80 -1.32
C GLN A 21 -7.68 -6.03 -1.60
N LEU A 22 -6.58 -6.38 -0.93
CA LEU A 22 -5.29 -5.75 -1.20
C LEU A 22 -4.80 -6.05 -2.61
N ARG A 23 -4.98 -7.27 -3.11
CA ARG A 23 -4.63 -7.64 -4.48
C ARG A 23 -5.41 -6.84 -5.52
N LYS A 24 -6.66 -6.44 -5.21
CA LYS A 24 -7.44 -5.53 -6.08
C LYS A 24 -6.85 -4.11 -6.14
N MET A 25 -6.01 -3.73 -5.17
CA MET A 25 -5.28 -2.46 -5.22
C MET A 25 -4.13 -2.48 -6.22
N ILE A 26 -3.64 -3.66 -6.62
CA ILE A 26 -2.55 -3.76 -7.62
C ILE A 26 -3.03 -3.12 -8.93
N GLY A 27 -2.26 -2.15 -9.41
CA GLY A 27 -2.60 -1.38 -10.60
C GLY A 27 -3.29 -0.04 -10.32
N VAL A 28 -3.78 0.19 -9.10
CA VAL A 28 -4.40 1.46 -8.69
C VAL A 28 -3.33 2.56 -8.59
N GLN A 29 -3.68 3.75 -9.05
CA GLN A 29 -2.85 4.94 -8.90
C GLN A 29 -3.21 5.68 -7.61
N VAL A 30 -2.18 6.04 -6.85
CA VAL A 30 -2.29 6.70 -5.56
C VAL A 30 -1.30 7.85 -5.49
N ILE A 31 -1.60 8.90 -4.74
CA ILE A 31 -0.61 9.93 -4.40
C ILE A 31 0.00 9.55 -3.04
N HIS A 32 1.31 9.38 -3.03
CA HIS A 32 2.10 9.19 -1.81
C HIS A 32 3.07 10.37 -1.68
N GLU A 33 2.99 11.13 -0.58
CA GLU A 33 3.85 12.30 -0.34
C GLU A 33 3.88 13.32 -1.51
N LYS A 34 2.71 13.57 -2.13
CA LYS A 34 2.54 14.44 -3.32
C LYS A 34 3.17 13.90 -4.61
N ILE A 35 3.62 12.65 -4.61
CA ILE A 35 4.15 11.96 -5.78
C ILE A 35 3.07 11.01 -6.30
N ALA A 36 2.72 11.12 -7.58
CA ALA A 36 1.85 10.15 -8.22
C ALA A 36 2.58 8.80 -8.27
N CYS A 37 1.94 7.78 -7.74
CA CYS A 37 2.48 6.45 -7.58
C CYS A 37 1.46 5.42 -8.08
N LYS A 38 1.93 4.21 -8.38
CA LYS A 38 1.09 3.07 -8.73
C LYS A 38 1.40 1.90 -7.82
N VAL A 39 0.37 1.24 -7.32
CA VAL A 39 0.55 -0.01 -6.57
C VAL A 39 0.98 -1.11 -7.54
N ILE A 40 2.12 -1.74 -7.29
CA ILE A 40 2.68 -2.80 -8.14
C ILE A 40 2.68 -4.17 -7.46
N GLU A 41 2.70 -4.22 -6.13
CA GLU A 41 2.78 -5.46 -5.37
C GLU A 41 2.15 -5.31 -3.99
N VAL A 42 1.77 -6.45 -3.41
CA VAL A 42 1.21 -6.56 -2.05
C VAL A 42 2.02 -7.60 -1.29
N LEU A 43 2.57 -7.22 -0.15
CA LEU A 43 3.25 -8.14 0.76
C LEU A 43 2.23 -8.77 1.71
N GLU A 44 2.25 -10.09 1.81
CA GLU A 44 1.32 -10.87 2.66
C GLU A 44 1.81 -11.04 4.10
N ASP A 45 3.13 -11.07 4.31
CA ASP A 45 3.77 -11.16 5.63
C ASP A 45 3.93 -9.74 6.19
N GLY A 46 2.93 -9.30 6.96
CA GLY A 46 2.73 -7.91 7.34
C GLY A 46 2.13 -7.10 6.18
N PRO A 47 0.78 -6.98 6.10
CA PRO A 47 0.12 -6.46 4.91
C PRO A 47 0.66 -5.08 4.55
N ALA A 48 1.33 -4.99 3.40
CA ALA A 48 1.95 -3.77 2.90
C ALA A 48 1.77 -3.66 1.40
N LEU A 49 1.67 -2.44 0.90
CA LEU A 49 1.62 -2.12 -0.52
C LEU A 49 2.98 -1.64 -0.98
N VAL A 50 3.45 -2.18 -2.10
CA VAL A 50 4.61 -1.65 -2.81
C VAL A 50 4.11 -0.73 -3.91
N LEU A 51 4.55 0.52 -3.85
CA LEU A 51 4.24 1.58 -4.78
C LEU A 51 5.46 1.85 -5.65
N ILE A 52 5.22 2.25 -6.90
CA ILE A 52 6.25 2.79 -7.79
C ILE A 52 5.88 4.22 -8.18
N SER A 53 6.83 5.15 -8.11
CA SER A 53 6.62 6.52 -8.59
C SER A 53 6.31 6.50 -10.07
N ILE A 54 5.21 7.12 -10.46
CA ILE A 54 4.90 7.44 -11.84
C ILE A 54 5.68 8.71 -12.15
N SER A 55 6.87 8.57 -12.71
CA SER A 55 7.56 9.73 -13.28
C SER A 55 6.75 10.20 -14.49
N GLU A 56 6.14 11.38 -14.41
CA GLU A 56 5.74 12.07 -15.62
C GLU A 56 7.02 12.32 -16.43
N ASP A 57 7.11 11.63 -17.56
CA ASP A 57 8.27 11.52 -18.43
C ASP A 57 8.57 12.88 -19.09
N HIS A 58 9.01 13.84 -18.29
CA HIS A 58 9.82 14.94 -18.81
C HIS A 58 11.21 14.36 -18.99
N ILE A 59 11.40 13.66 -20.12
CA ILE A 59 12.71 13.41 -20.73
C ILE A 59 13.31 14.79 -21.01
N GLN A 60 13.88 15.42 -20.00
CA GLN A 60 14.78 16.53 -20.21
C GLN A 60 16.07 15.89 -20.72
N LEU A 61 16.23 15.92 -22.04
CA LEU A 61 17.53 15.82 -22.69
C LEU A 61 18.47 16.76 -21.94
N ASP A 62 19.52 16.21 -21.32
CA ASP A 62 20.63 17.08 -20.98
C ASP A 62 21.18 17.65 -22.30
N GLN A 63 21.77 18.84 -22.22
CA GLN A 63 22.31 19.58 -23.37
C GLN A 63 23.54 18.89 -24.00
N TYR A 64 23.90 17.68 -23.54
CA TYR A 64 25.05 16.88 -23.95
C TYR A 64 24.66 15.47 -24.44
N GLY A 65 23.37 15.14 -24.55
CA GLY A 65 22.88 13.88 -25.11
C GLY A 65 22.97 12.66 -24.18
N ASN A 66 23.16 12.85 -22.86
CA ASN A 66 23.14 11.72 -21.94
C ASN A 66 21.69 11.37 -21.56
N PRO A 67 21.25 10.12 -21.76
CA PRO A 67 19.96 9.68 -21.26
C PRO A 67 20.05 9.58 -19.74
N LEU A 68 19.60 10.62 -19.04
CA LEU A 68 19.30 10.57 -17.62
C LEU A 68 18.03 9.71 -17.47
N ARG A 69 18.21 8.38 -17.47
CA ARG A 69 17.13 7.46 -17.08
C ARG A 69 16.87 7.71 -15.60
N LYS A 70 15.83 8.47 -15.28
CA LYS A 70 15.35 8.58 -13.91
C LYS A 70 14.81 7.21 -13.53
N VAL A 71 15.50 6.50 -12.64
CA VAL A 71 15.03 5.22 -12.13
C VAL A 71 13.78 5.51 -11.29
N PRO A 72 12.63 4.87 -11.57
CA PRO A 72 11.44 5.09 -10.76
C PRO A 72 11.68 4.61 -9.33
N GLU A 73 11.29 5.42 -8.36
CA GLU A 73 11.46 5.15 -6.94
C GLU A 73 10.35 4.20 -6.45
N THR A 74 10.72 3.23 -5.63
CA THR A 74 9.77 2.28 -5.03
C THR A 74 9.56 2.59 -3.55
N PHE A 75 8.31 2.58 -3.09
CA PHE A 75 7.94 2.85 -1.71
C PHE A 75 7.17 1.67 -1.12
N THR A 76 7.44 1.30 0.13
CA THR A 76 6.68 0.26 0.83
C THR A 76 5.81 0.90 1.91
N VAL A 77 4.49 0.79 1.74
CA VAL A 77 3.50 1.38 2.63
C VAL A 77 2.79 0.27 3.41
N PRO A 78 3.07 0.09 4.71
CA PRO A 78 2.33 -0.86 5.53
C PRO A 78 0.85 -0.46 5.60
N VAL A 79 -0.04 -1.44 5.53
CA VAL A 79 -1.50 -1.28 5.60
C VAL A 79 -1.96 -1.32 7.05
N LEU A 80 -1.39 -2.21 7.85
CA LEU A 80 -1.71 -2.36 9.27
C LEU A 80 -0.51 -2.02 10.14
N SER A 81 -0.77 -1.68 11.40
CA SER A 81 0.26 -1.63 12.45
C SER A 81 0.89 -3.02 12.64
N LYS A 82 2.08 -3.08 13.26
CA LYS A 82 2.77 -4.34 13.60
C LYS A 82 1.89 -5.30 14.38
N ASP A 83 0.99 -4.78 15.20
CA ASP A 83 0.05 -5.55 16.01
C ASP A 83 -1.23 -5.97 15.27
N GLY A 84 -1.37 -5.60 13.98
CA GLY A 84 -2.56 -5.90 13.15
C GLY A 84 -3.86 -5.23 13.58
N ASN A 85 -3.81 -4.41 14.64
CA ASN A 85 -5.01 -3.92 15.32
C ASN A 85 -5.55 -2.60 14.76
N PHE A 86 -4.72 -1.84 14.03
CA PHE A 86 -5.04 -0.52 13.48
C PHE A 86 -4.53 -0.37 12.06
N ILE A 87 -5.21 0.44 11.23
CA ILE A 87 -4.71 0.85 9.92
C ILE A 87 -3.51 1.76 10.11
N HIS A 88 -2.43 1.50 9.38
CA HIS A 88 -1.23 2.31 9.47
C HIS A 88 -1.50 3.72 8.89
N PRO A 89 -1.01 4.80 9.53
CA PRO A 89 -1.24 6.16 9.07
C PRO A 89 -0.68 6.43 7.66
N LEU A 90 0.41 5.75 7.27
CA LEU A 90 0.93 5.85 5.90
C LEU A 90 -0.07 5.36 4.84
N TYR A 91 -0.83 4.31 5.13
CA TYR A 91 -1.88 3.84 4.22
C TYR A 91 -3.06 4.81 4.17
N LEU A 92 -3.43 5.39 5.32
CA LEU A 92 -4.47 6.43 5.39
C LEU A 92 -4.08 7.73 4.70
N ALA A 93 -2.78 8.01 4.57
CA ALA A 93 -2.25 9.18 3.90
C ALA A 93 -2.17 9.01 2.37
N LEU A 94 -2.51 7.84 1.84
CA LEU A 94 -2.60 7.63 0.40
C LEU A 94 -3.88 8.25 -0.14
N ASP A 95 -3.74 9.18 -1.09
CA ASP A 95 -4.89 9.68 -1.84
C ASP A 95 -5.10 8.81 -3.07
N LEU A 96 -6.30 8.24 -3.22
CA LEU A 96 -6.66 7.48 -4.41
C LEU A 96 -6.89 8.43 -5.59
N ILE A 97 -6.26 8.13 -6.72
CA ILE A 97 -6.52 8.83 -7.98
C ILE A 97 -7.55 7.98 -8.73
N ASP A 98 -8.84 8.26 -8.52
CA ASP A 98 -9.89 7.74 -9.41
C ASP A 98 -9.72 8.42 -10.78
N GLY A 99 -9.45 7.61 -11.81
CA GLY A 99 -9.31 8.04 -13.20
C GLY A 99 -10.63 8.01 -13.95
#